data_AF-A0A0C9SSH4-F1
#
_entry.id   AF-A0A0C9SSH4-F1
#
_cell.length_a   1.000
_cell.length_b   1.000
_cell.length_c   1.000
_cell.angle_alpha   90.00
_cell.angle_beta   90.00
_cell.angle_gamma   90.00
#
_symmetry.space_group_name_H-M   'P 1'
#
loop_
_entity.id
_entity.type
_entity.pdbx_description
1 polymer ?
#
loop_
_entity_poly.entity_id
_entity_poly.type
_entity_poly.pdbx_seq_one_letter_code
_entity_poly.pdbx_strand_id
1 'polypeptide(L)'
;ITEMSARELHDQHDRNKRLLSSSTASTSALVQRLSAEQTAIESRLLELEDIEEIRKSLKNTNINSDEIMNVDEQPEPRVIDAKWRALSRYAPLALASNNTNHQVGSLSVQEAVELEQRAHALDLARQQRADDRKRRIGLPVKGEVLSRQEMDARIWTFMNYKPTDSDLEDMDEDDWNDDDPSTWFEDDQDDGIKGQDIVPPDVEDLTNVIRVDQSRIHYSTFYEP
;
A
#
# COMPACT_ATOMS: atom_id res chain seq x y z
N ILE A 1 12.19 -19.85 -27.98
CA ILE A 1 11.27 -19.26 -26.97
C ILE A 1 11.02 -17.79 -27.26
N THR A 2 12.06 -16.97 -27.40
CA THR A 2 11.96 -15.51 -27.59
C THR A 2 11.18 -15.06 -28.84
N GLU A 3 11.22 -15.84 -29.93
CA GLU A 3 10.60 -15.49 -31.22
C GLU A 3 9.26 -16.20 -31.49
N MET A 4 8.76 -17.03 -30.57
CA MET A 4 7.55 -17.83 -30.81
C MET A 4 6.28 -17.05 -30.48
N SER A 5 5.21 -17.35 -31.20
CA SER A 5 3.87 -16.78 -30.95
C SER A 5 3.23 -17.34 -29.67
N ALA A 6 2.27 -16.63 -29.08
CA ALA A 6 1.56 -17.07 -27.87
C ALA A 6 0.94 -18.47 -28.03
N ARG A 7 0.39 -18.77 -29.21
CA ARG A 7 -0.16 -20.09 -29.54
C ARG A 7 0.91 -21.19 -29.52
N GLU A 8 2.07 -20.94 -30.12
CA GLU A 8 3.18 -21.90 -30.15
C GLU A 8 3.77 -22.14 -28.76
N LEU A 9 3.81 -21.10 -27.91
CA LEU A 9 4.21 -21.19 -26.51
C LEU A 9 3.26 -22.08 -25.71
N HIS A 10 1.94 -21.93 -25.88
CA HIS A 10 0.96 -22.84 -25.26
C HIS A 10 1.13 -24.29 -25.74
N ASP A 11 1.29 -24.50 -27.06
CA ASP A 11 1.49 -25.84 -27.62
C ASP A 11 2.78 -26.50 -27.10
N GLN A 12 3.83 -25.73 -26.82
CA GLN A 12 5.07 -26.24 -26.23
C GLN A 12 4.93 -26.47 -24.73
N HIS A 13 4.27 -25.56 -24.01
CA HIS A 13 3.94 -25.73 -22.59
C HIS A 13 3.16 -27.03 -22.35
N ASP A 14 2.14 -27.29 -23.16
CA ASP A 14 1.33 -28.51 -23.07
C ASP A 14 2.12 -29.78 -23.39
N ARG A 15 3.03 -29.71 -24.38
CA ARG A 15 3.96 -30.81 -24.67
C ARG A 15 4.90 -31.08 -23.50
N ASN A 16 5.49 -30.04 -22.91
CA ASN A 16 6.39 -30.17 -21.77
C ASN A 16 5.65 -30.71 -20.54
N LYS A 17 4.41 -30.26 -20.31
CA LYS A 17 3.54 -30.74 -19.23
C LYS A 17 3.21 -32.23 -19.42
N ARG A 18 2.88 -32.65 -20.64
CA ARG A 18 2.66 -34.07 -20.96
C ARG A 18 3.92 -34.90 -20.70
N LEU A 19 5.08 -34.41 -21.12
CA LEU A 19 6.36 -35.09 -20.89
C LEU A 19 6.71 -35.23 -19.40
N LEU A 20 6.49 -34.18 -18.61
CA LEU A 20 6.68 -34.22 -17.16
C LEU A 20 5.68 -35.15 -16.46
N SER A 21 4.44 -35.24 -16.96
CA SER A 21 3.43 -36.17 -16.42
C SER A 21 3.67 -37.63 -16.82
N SER A 22 4.39 -37.86 -17.93
CA SER A 22 4.72 -39.21 -18.40
C SER A 22 5.97 -39.76 -17.70
N SER A 23 5.93 -41.04 -17.33
CA SER A 23 7.03 -41.77 -16.69
C SER A 23 8.34 -41.83 -17.51
N THR A 24 8.35 -41.33 -18.76
CA THR A 24 9.55 -41.21 -19.59
C THR A 24 10.51 -40.11 -19.11
N ALA A 25 10.04 -39.16 -18.31
CA ALA A 25 10.88 -38.16 -17.64
C ALA A 25 11.58 -38.70 -16.37
N SER A 26 12.05 -39.95 -16.42
CA SER A 26 12.71 -40.60 -15.26
C SER A 26 14.15 -40.14 -15.01
N THR A 27 14.69 -39.21 -15.80
CA THR A 27 16.04 -38.67 -15.61
C THR A 27 15.98 -37.28 -14.96
N SER A 28 16.62 -37.13 -13.80
CA SER A 28 16.63 -35.91 -13.00
C SER A 28 17.06 -34.66 -13.80
N ALA A 29 18.04 -34.81 -14.70
CA ALA A 29 18.51 -33.74 -15.56
C ALA A 29 17.47 -33.28 -16.61
N LEU A 30 16.65 -34.20 -17.14
CA LEU A 30 15.60 -33.88 -18.10
C LEU A 30 14.46 -33.15 -17.41
N VAL A 31 14.06 -33.59 -16.22
CA VAL A 31 13.05 -32.91 -15.39
C VAL A 31 13.47 -31.47 -15.09
N GLN A 32 14.71 -31.26 -14.64
CA GLN A 32 15.22 -29.91 -14.35
C GLN A 32 15.24 -29.02 -15.60
N ARG A 33 15.63 -29.57 -16.76
CA ARG A 33 15.61 -28.82 -18.02
C ARG A 33 14.19 -28.45 -18.43
N LEU A 34 13.24 -29.39 -18.38
CA LEU A 34 11.84 -29.13 -18.74
C LEU A 34 11.16 -28.15 -17.77
N SER A 35 11.46 -28.22 -16.47
CA SER A 35 10.92 -27.25 -15.50
C SER A 35 11.48 -25.84 -15.74
N ALA A 36 12.78 -25.73 -16.03
CA ALA A 36 13.38 -24.45 -16.41
C ALA A 36 12.77 -23.90 -17.72
N GLU A 37 12.48 -24.78 -18.67
CA GLU A 37 11.80 -24.41 -19.92
C GLU A 37 10.35 -23.96 -19.69
N GLN A 38 9.60 -24.64 -18.81
CA GLN A 38 8.23 -24.26 -18.44
C GLN A 38 8.19 -22.88 -17.78
N THR A 39 9.06 -22.62 -16.80
CA THR A 39 9.12 -21.31 -16.14
C THR A 39 9.47 -20.19 -17.12
N ALA A 40 10.36 -20.44 -18.09
CA ALA A 40 10.68 -19.48 -19.14
C ALA A 40 9.53 -19.26 -20.16
N ILE A 41 8.71 -20.28 -20.40
CA ILE A 41 7.51 -20.16 -21.25
C ILE A 41 6.41 -19.39 -20.50
N GLU A 42 6.19 -19.68 -19.23
CA GLU A 42 5.20 -19.00 -18.37
C GLU A 42 5.53 -17.51 -18.23
N SER A 43 6.79 -17.16 -17.98
CA SER A 43 7.20 -15.75 -17.91
C SER A 43 6.95 -15.02 -19.22
N ARG A 44 7.20 -15.68 -20.35
CA ARG A 44 7.00 -15.08 -21.67
C ARG A 44 5.52 -14.95 -22.05
N LEU A 45 4.68 -15.90 -21.66
CA LEU A 45 3.23 -15.82 -21.86
C LEU A 45 2.64 -14.65 -21.06
N LEU A 46 3.08 -14.47 -19.82
CA LEU A 46 2.68 -13.34 -18.98
C LEU A 46 3.09 -12.01 -19.62
N GLU A 47 4.34 -11.89 -20.09
CA GLU A 47 4.80 -10.69 -20.81
C GLU A 47 3.94 -10.38 -22.06
N LEU A 48 3.54 -11.40 -22.82
CA LEU A 48 2.72 -11.21 -24.03
C LEU A 48 1.27 -10.83 -23.68
N GLU A 49 0.69 -11.40 -22.62
CA GLU A 49 -0.64 -11.06 -22.14
C GLU A 49 -0.69 -9.61 -21.63
N ASP A 50 0.32 -9.16 -20.88
CA ASP A 50 0.46 -7.78 -20.43
C ASP A 50 0.54 -6.81 -21.62
N ILE A 51 1.28 -7.17 -22.68
CA ILE A 51 1.40 -6.35 -23.90
C ILE A 51 0.05 -6.29 -24.64
N GLU A 52 -0.72 -7.38 -24.66
CA GLU A 52 -2.06 -7.40 -25.25
C GLU A 52 -3.05 -6.54 -24.45
N GLU A 53 -2.96 -6.55 -23.11
CA GLU A 53 -3.75 -5.68 -22.24
C GLU A 53 -3.42 -4.20 -22.48
N ILE A 54 -2.14 -3.84 -22.56
CA ILE A 54 -1.70 -2.48 -22.91
C ILE A 54 -2.19 -2.08 -24.31
N ARG A 55 -2.11 -2.99 -25.29
CA ARG A 55 -2.60 -2.71 -26.64
C ARG A 55 -4.12 -2.52 -26.67
N LYS A 56 -4.85 -3.24 -25.83
CA LYS A 56 -6.30 -3.10 -25.67
C LYS A 56 -6.64 -1.76 -24.99
N SER A 57 -5.95 -1.39 -23.92
CA SER A 57 -6.16 -0.11 -23.26
C SER A 57 -5.83 1.06 -24.19
N LEU A 58 -4.72 1.00 -24.93
CA LEU A 58 -4.34 2.02 -25.92
C LEU A 58 -5.35 2.17 -27.07
N LYS A 59 -6.00 1.07 -27.50
CA LYS A 59 -7.07 1.13 -28.50
C LYS A 59 -8.34 1.79 -27.98
N ASN A 60 -8.60 1.67 -26.68
CA ASN A 60 -9.77 2.25 -26.02
C ASN A 60 -9.53 3.71 -25.62
N THR A 61 -8.28 4.12 -25.40
CA THR A 61 -7.94 5.52 -25.15
C THR A 61 -8.03 6.33 -26.44
N ASN A 62 -9.16 7.01 -26.65
CA ASN A 62 -9.29 8.03 -27.70
C ASN A 62 -9.07 9.42 -27.09
N ILE A 63 -7.98 10.08 -27.48
CA ILE A 63 -7.66 11.44 -27.06
C ILE A 63 -8.34 12.41 -28.05
N ASN A 64 -9.58 12.78 -27.76
CA ASN A 64 -10.24 13.91 -28.43
C ASN A 64 -9.81 15.20 -27.70
N SER A 65 -9.42 16.25 -28.46
CA SER A 65 -8.85 17.49 -27.91
C SER A 65 -9.81 18.35 -27.09
N ASP A 66 -11.12 18.07 -27.15
CA ASP A 66 -12.16 18.98 -26.68
C ASP A 66 -13.07 18.36 -25.59
N GLU A 67 -12.84 17.11 -25.17
CA GLU A 67 -13.65 16.45 -24.14
C GLU A 67 -12.77 15.71 -23.12
N ILE A 68 -13.21 15.80 -21.86
CA ILE A 68 -12.67 15.16 -20.65
C ILE A 68 -12.19 13.74 -20.98
N MET A 69 -10.95 13.43 -20.60
CA MET A 69 -10.34 12.11 -20.82
C MET A 69 -11.28 11.01 -20.36
N ASN A 70 -11.93 10.33 -21.31
CA ASN A 70 -12.82 9.22 -21.03
C ASN A 70 -11.98 7.95 -20.86
N VAL A 71 -11.32 7.86 -19.71
CA VAL A 71 -10.66 6.63 -19.26
C VAL A 71 -11.78 5.76 -18.70
N ASP A 72 -11.95 4.54 -19.24
CA ASP A 72 -12.89 3.56 -18.68
C ASP A 72 -12.69 3.49 -17.15
N GLU A 73 -13.74 3.76 -16.38
CA GLU A 73 -13.73 3.64 -14.92
C GLU A 73 -13.16 2.26 -14.57
N GLN A 74 -11.98 2.24 -13.95
CA GLN A 74 -11.52 1.02 -13.29
C GLN A 74 -12.60 0.62 -12.30
N PRO A 75 -13.04 -0.66 -12.28
CA PRO A 75 -14.04 -1.09 -11.32
C PRO A 75 -13.53 -0.71 -9.94
N GLU A 76 -14.29 0.12 -9.22
CA GLU A 76 -13.91 0.56 -7.88
C GLU A 76 -13.53 -0.69 -7.08
N PRO A 77 -12.27 -0.82 -6.64
CA PRO A 77 -11.85 -1.99 -5.91
C PRO A 77 -12.68 -2.00 -4.64
N ARG A 78 -13.57 -3.00 -4.51
CA ARG A 78 -14.38 -3.18 -3.32
C ARG A 78 -13.45 -3.04 -2.12
N VAL A 79 -13.76 -2.13 -1.19
CA VAL A 79 -12.90 -1.74 -0.06
C VAL A 79 -12.37 -2.96 0.70
N ILE A 80 -13.12 -4.06 0.68
CA ILE A 80 -12.74 -5.35 1.24
C ILE A 80 -11.52 -5.94 0.52
N ASP A 81 -11.51 -6.03 -0.81
CA ASP A 81 -10.39 -6.62 -1.56
C ASP A 81 -9.12 -5.77 -1.48
N ALA A 82 -9.25 -4.44 -1.45
CA ALA A 82 -8.11 -3.55 -1.25
C ALA A 82 -7.49 -3.74 0.15
N LYS A 83 -8.32 -3.84 1.19
CA LYS A 83 -7.87 -4.15 2.56
C LYS A 83 -7.24 -5.55 2.65
N TRP A 84 -7.81 -6.55 1.98
CA TRP A 84 -7.27 -7.91 1.96
C TRP A 84 -5.95 -7.99 1.21
N ARG A 85 -5.81 -7.28 0.07
CA ARG A 85 -4.53 -7.15 -0.65
C ARG A 85 -3.49 -6.41 0.18
N ALA A 86 -3.86 -5.32 0.86
CA ALA A 86 -2.96 -4.61 1.76
C ALA A 86 -2.52 -5.50 2.93
N LEU A 87 -3.45 -6.17 3.60
CA LEU A 87 -3.15 -7.13 4.67
C LEU A 87 -2.25 -8.27 4.20
N SER A 88 -2.47 -8.82 2.99
CA SER A 88 -1.61 -9.86 2.44
C SER A 88 -0.17 -9.40 2.15
N ARG A 89 0.02 -8.11 1.83
CA ARG A 89 1.35 -7.52 1.57
C ARG A 89 2.09 -7.18 2.86
N TYR A 90 1.37 -6.77 3.91
CA TYR A 90 1.95 -6.42 5.20
C TYR A 90 2.06 -7.61 6.17
N ALA A 91 1.28 -8.68 5.98
CA ALA A 91 1.30 -9.88 6.83
C ALA A 91 1.38 -11.20 6.04
N PRO A 92 2.42 -11.44 5.23
CA PRO A 92 2.58 -12.72 4.52
C PRO A 92 2.86 -13.92 5.47
N LEU A 93 3.20 -13.68 6.74
CA LEU A 93 3.52 -14.72 7.73
C LEU A 93 2.36 -15.16 8.63
N ALA A 94 1.27 -14.37 8.73
CA ALA A 94 0.15 -14.69 9.61
C ALA A 94 -0.76 -15.82 9.09
N LEU A 95 -0.72 -16.11 7.78
CA LEU A 95 -1.55 -17.15 7.15
C LEU A 95 -0.84 -18.49 6.96
N ALA A 96 0.48 -18.56 7.16
CA ALA A 96 1.24 -19.81 6.99
C ALA A 96 1.33 -20.66 8.27
N SER A 97 1.03 -20.09 9.44
CA SER A 97 1.06 -20.81 10.71
C SER A 97 -0.33 -21.35 11.06
N ASN A 98 -0.63 -22.53 10.54
CA ASN A 98 -1.68 -23.41 11.07
C ASN A 98 -1.33 -23.82 12.51
N ASN A 99 -1.51 -22.94 13.49
CA ASN A 99 -1.89 -23.30 14.86
C ASN A 99 -2.09 -22.07 15.75
N THR A 100 -3.29 -22.01 16.33
CA THR A 100 -3.60 -21.47 17.66
C THR A 100 -3.33 -19.98 17.94
N ASN A 101 -4.42 -19.23 18.10
CA ASN A 101 -4.56 -18.11 19.04
C ASN A 101 -3.48 -17.04 19.01
N HIS A 102 -3.20 -16.42 17.86
CA HIS A 102 -2.58 -15.10 17.85
C HIS A 102 -3.67 -14.10 17.48
N GLN A 103 -4.08 -13.33 18.49
CA GLN A 103 -4.99 -12.21 18.39
C GLN A 103 -4.61 -11.37 17.17
N VAL A 104 -5.55 -11.21 16.25
CA VAL A 104 -5.49 -10.18 15.22
C VAL A 104 -5.35 -8.84 15.95
N GLY A 105 -4.12 -8.30 16.02
CA GLY A 105 -3.82 -7.04 16.70
C GLY A 105 -2.70 -7.06 17.75
N SER A 106 -2.08 -8.20 18.09
CA SER A 106 -0.89 -8.19 18.97
C SER A 106 0.39 -8.22 18.14
N LEU A 107 0.92 -7.04 17.78
CA LEU A 107 2.29 -6.91 17.28
C LEU A 107 3.26 -7.38 18.37
N SER A 108 4.28 -8.15 18.01
CA SER A 108 5.31 -8.50 19.00
C SER A 108 6.11 -7.24 19.38
N VAL A 109 6.62 -7.15 20.61
CA VAL A 109 7.41 -5.98 21.06
C VAL A 109 8.61 -5.73 20.13
N GLN A 110 9.21 -6.80 19.62
CA GLN A 110 10.31 -6.70 18.65
C GLN A 110 9.86 -6.11 17.32
N GLU A 111 8.71 -6.56 16.80
CA GLU A 111 8.12 -6.04 15.56
C GLU A 111 7.72 -4.57 15.68
N ALA A 112 7.18 -4.16 16.85
CA ALA A 112 6.86 -2.76 17.11
C ALA A 112 8.11 -1.87 17.05
N VAL A 113 9.23 -2.32 17.63
CA VAL A 113 10.51 -1.59 17.59
C VAL A 113 11.06 -1.53 16.17
N GLU A 114 10.98 -2.61 15.41
CA GLU A 114 11.43 -2.64 14.00
C GLU A 114 10.59 -1.70 13.11
N LEU A 115 9.28 -1.64 13.35
CA LEU A 115 8.37 -0.72 12.66
C LEU A 115 8.67 0.74 13.01
N GLU A 116 8.91 1.06 14.29
CA GLU A 116 9.29 2.40 14.74
C GLU A 116 10.60 2.85 14.08
N GLN A 117 11.62 2.00 14.07
CA GLN A 117 12.91 2.31 13.42
C GLN A 117 12.74 2.55 11.91
N ARG A 118 11.92 1.75 11.25
CA ARG A 118 11.65 1.91 9.81
C ARG A 118 10.88 3.18 9.50
N ALA A 119 9.85 3.49 10.28
CA ALA A 119 9.06 4.71 10.14
C ALA A 119 9.96 5.94 10.34
N HIS A 120 10.73 5.95 11.42
CA HIS A 120 11.67 7.02 11.72
C HIS A 120 12.71 7.23 10.60
N ALA A 121 13.24 6.15 10.02
CA ALA A 121 14.16 6.25 8.88
C ALA A 121 13.51 6.87 7.64
N LEU A 122 12.24 6.55 7.37
CA LEU A 122 11.48 7.14 6.26
C LEU A 122 11.17 8.62 6.50
N ASP A 123 10.81 8.99 7.72
CA ASP A 123 10.54 10.37 8.10
C ASP A 123 11.81 11.24 8.02
N LEU A 124 12.94 10.72 8.50
CA LEU A 124 14.23 11.38 8.32
C LEU A 124 14.59 11.56 6.84
N ALA A 125 14.35 10.55 6.00
CA ALA A 125 14.61 10.66 4.57
C ALA A 125 13.67 11.68 3.90
N ARG A 126 12.43 11.79 4.35
CA ARG A 126 11.47 12.80 3.87
C ARG A 126 11.94 14.21 4.27
N GLN A 127 12.32 14.40 5.54
CA GLN A 127 12.84 15.67 6.04
C GLN A 127 14.11 16.12 5.32
N GLN A 128 15.06 15.21 5.11
CA GLN A 128 16.29 15.51 4.36
C GLN A 128 16.00 15.97 2.93
N ARG A 129 15.08 15.30 2.22
CA ARG A 129 14.66 15.74 0.88
C ARG A 129 14.01 17.11 0.90
N ALA A 130 13.17 17.40 1.89
CA ALA A 130 12.56 18.71 2.05
C ALA A 130 13.61 19.80 2.31
N ASP A 131 14.57 19.54 3.20
CA ASP A 131 15.64 20.48 3.53
C ASP A 131 16.59 20.72 2.35
N ASP A 132 16.95 19.68 1.60
CA ASP A 132 17.80 19.81 0.42
C ASP A 132 17.11 20.59 -0.71
N ARG A 133 15.80 20.43 -0.88
CA ARG A 133 15.00 21.27 -1.79
C ARG A 133 14.96 22.73 -1.32
N LYS A 134 14.71 22.96 -0.02
CA LYS A 134 14.76 24.32 0.57
C LYS A 134 16.13 24.97 0.35
N ARG A 135 17.23 24.21 0.49
CA ARG A 135 18.60 24.67 0.17
C ARG A 135 18.79 24.99 -1.31
N ARG A 136 18.25 24.18 -2.22
CA ARG A 136 18.37 24.40 -3.68
C ARG A 136 17.70 25.70 -4.13
N ILE A 137 16.54 26.03 -3.56
CA ILE A 137 15.75 27.21 -3.91
C ILE A 137 16.23 28.44 -3.11
N GLY A 138 17.05 28.24 -2.08
CA GLY A 138 17.60 29.32 -1.25
C GLY A 138 16.68 29.72 -0.10
N LEU A 139 15.68 28.92 0.27
CA LEU A 139 14.86 29.16 1.47
C LEU A 139 15.64 28.82 2.74
N PRO A 140 15.50 29.61 3.83
CA PRO A 140 16.19 29.36 5.09
C PRO A 140 15.73 28.03 5.73
N VAL A 141 16.67 27.23 6.23
CA VAL A 141 16.38 26.00 6.97
C VAL A 141 16.32 26.32 8.47
N LYS A 142 15.38 25.70 9.21
CA LYS A 142 15.20 25.95 10.66
C LYS A 142 16.52 25.62 11.41
N GLY A 143 17.03 26.57 12.19
CA GLY A 143 18.25 26.40 13.00
C GLY A 143 19.58 26.79 12.32
N GLU A 144 19.53 27.33 11.10
CA GLU A 144 20.71 27.74 10.35
C GLU A 144 21.22 29.13 10.81
N VAL A 145 22.43 29.20 11.37
CA VAL A 145 23.11 30.47 11.66
C VAL A 145 24.06 30.79 10.52
N LEU A 146 23.60 31.60 9.57
CA LEU A 146 24.35 31.96 8.37
C LEU A 146 25.37 33.07 8.64
N SER A 147 26.56 32.94 8.07
CA SER A 147 27.51 34.04 7.94
C SER A 147 26.95 35.09 6.96
N ARG A 148 27.37 36.35 7.12
CA ARG A 148 26.93 37.46 6.25
C ARG A 148 27.20 37.18 4.76
N GLN A 149 28.32 36.52 4.46
CA GLN A 149 28.67 36.13 3.09
C GLN A 149 27.72 35.07 2.52
N GLU A 150 27.28 34.13 3.36
CA GLU A 150 26.36 33.06 2.97
C GLU A 150 24.95 33.61 2.78
N MET A 151 24.54 34.56 3.63
CA MET A 151 23.29 35.30 3.47
C MET A 151 23.26 36.06 2.14
N ASP A 152 24.32 36.81 1.81
CA ASP A 152 24.41 37.55 0.55
C ASP A 152 24.40 36.59 -0.67
N ALA A 153 25.08 35.45 -0.58
CA ALA A 153 25.05 34.41 -1.63
C ALA A 153 23.65 33.81 -1.81
N ARG A 154 22.91 33.60 -0.73
CA ARG A 154 21.54 33.09 -0.77
C ARG A 154 20.57 34.09 -1.39
N ILE A 155 20.72 35.37 -1.06
CA ILE A 155 19.95 36.46 -1.67
C ILE A 155 20.26 36.53 -3.17
N TRP A 156 21.53 36.43 -3.56
CA TRP A 156 21.93 36.45 -4.96
C TRP A 156 21.44 35.24 -5.77
N THR A 157 21.42 34.05 -5.16
CA THR A 157 20.86 32.86 -5.81
C THR A 157 19.36 32.98 -5.97
N PHE A 158 18.64 33.42 -4.93
CA PHE A 158 17.20 33.68 -5.00
C PHE A 158 16.83 34.70 -6.10
N MET A 159 17.57 35.80 -6.22
CA MET A 159 17.29 36.85 -7.21
C MET A 159 17.53 36.41 -8.66
N ASN A 160 18.38 35.41 -8.88
CA ASN A 160 18.74 34.93 -10.21
C ASN A 160 18.09 33.58 -10.57
N TYR A 161 17.56 32.86 -9.59
CA TYR A 161 16.94 31.55 -9.79
C TYR A 161 15.54 31.73 -10.39
N LYS A 162 15.28 31.02 -11.49
CA LYS A 162 13.92 30.86 -12.03
C LYS A 162 13.41 29.51 -11.54
N PRO A 163 12.34 29.47 -10.72
CA PRO A 163 11.74 28.21 -10.30
C PRO A 163 11.41 27.33 -11.51
N THR A 164 11.72 26.05 -11.40
CA THR A 164 11.26 25.03 -12.35
C THR A 164 9.87 24.54 -11.93
N ASP A 165 9.05 24.01 -12.86
CA ASP A 165 7.70 23.50 -12.53
C ASP A 165 7.72 22.46 -11.39
N SER A 166 8.77 21.62 -11.34
CA SER A 166 9.01 20.66 -10.25
C SER A 166 9.33 21.30 -8.89
N ASP A 167 9.71 22.57 -8.83
CA ASP A 167 9.87 23.30 -7.56
C ASP A 167 8.55 23.86 -7.04
N LEU A 168 7.55 24.04 -7.92
CA LEU A 168 6.25 24.62 -7.59
C LEU A 168 5.22 23.56 -7.19
N GLU A 169 5.28 22.36 -7.78
CA GLU A 169 4.36 21.24 -7.48
C GLU A 169 4.30 20.87 -5.98
N ASP A 170 5.40 21.05 -5.23
CA ASP A 170 5.49 20.71 -3.80
C ASP A 170 5.38 21.94 -2.87
N MET A 171 5.15 23.15 -3.39
CA MET A 171 4.98 24.37 -2.58
C MET A 171 3.52 24.78 -2.37
N ASP A 172 2.60 24.15 -3.09
CA ASP A 172 1.16 24.43 -3.00
C ASP A 172 0.46 23.61 -1.91
N GLU A 173 1.19 22.74 -1.20
CA GLU A 173 0.70 21.92 -0.09
C GLU A 173 1.64 22.04 1.12
N ASP A 174 1.11 22.63 2.22
CA ASP A 174 1.54 22.42 3.62
C ASP A 174 2.88 23.01 4.12
N ASP A 175 2.81 24.11 4.90
CA ASP A 175 3.77 24.26 6.02
C ASP A 175 3.26 25.08 7.23
N TRP A 176 2.00 25.54 7.33
CA TRP A 176 1.65 26.37 8.51
C TRP A 176 0.22 26.27 9.08
N ASN A 177 -0.64 25.32 8.67
CA ASN A 177 -2.00 25.30 9.24
C ASN A 177 -2.72 23.94 9.38
N ASP A 178 -2.13 22.81 8.98
CA ASP A 178 -2.82 21.50 9.05
C ASP A 178 -2.49 20.68 10.31
N ASP A 179 -1.56 21.17 11.14
CA ASP A 179 -1.15 20.54 12.41
C ASP A 179 -1.67 21.33 13.64
N ASP A 180 -2.83 21.97 13.54
CA ASP A 180 -3.51 22.47 14.74
C ASP A 180 -4.41 21.37 15.32
N PRO A 181 -4.00 20.66 16.39
CA PRO A 181 -4.86 19.64 17.00
C PRO A 181 -6.14 20.23 17.58
N SER A 182 -6.27 21.56 17.63
CA SER A 182 -7.50 22.23 18.06
C SER A 182 -8.60 22.25 16.99
N THR A 183 -8.28 22.10 15.70
CA THR A 183 -9.30 21.98 14.62
C THR A 183 -9.76 20.54 14.41
N TRP A 184 -9.04 19.55 14.93
CA TRP A 184 -9.45 18.14 14.83
C TRP A 184 -10.75 17.83 15.61
N PHE A 185 -11.08 18.70 16.56
CA PHE A 185 -12.30 18.64 17.35
C PHE A 185 -13.10 19.93 17.17
N GLU A 186 -13.31 20.36 15.92
CA GLU A 186 -14.34 21.36 15.62
C GLU A 186 -15.67 20.85 16.20
N ASP A 187 -16.12 21.54 17.25
CA ASP A 187 -17.38 21.26 17.93
C ASP A 187 -18.50 21.71 17.00
N ASP A 188 -19.16 20.76 16.35
CA ASP A 188 -20.36 21.01 15.55
C ASP A 188 -21.56 21.37 16.43
N GLN A 189 -21.40 21.25 17.75
CA GLN A 189 -22.36 21.61 18.78
C GLN A 189 -21.92 22.96 19.37
N ASP A 190 -22.41 24.05 18.78
CA ASP A 190 -22.16 25.46 19.18
C ASP A 190 -22.74 25.82 20.59
N ASP A 191 -22.79 24.86 21.51
CA ASP A 191 -23.41 24.95 22.83
C ASP A 191 -22.42 25.36 23.95
N GLY A 192 -21.13 25.45 23.61
CA GLY A 192 -20.05 25.87 24.52
C GLY A 192 -19.65 24.81 25.55
N ILE A 193 -20.11 23.56 25.40
CA ILE A 193 -19.76 22.44 26.25
C ILE A 193 -18.81 21.54 25.48
N LYS A 194 -17.52 21.60 25.80
CA LYS A 194 -16.49 20.81 25.14
C LYS A 194 -16.79 19.30 25.22
N GLY A 195 -17.13 18.69 24.09
CA GLY A 195 -17.25 17.22 23.92
C GLY A 195 -18.63 16.77 23.44
N GLN A 196 -18.71 15.58 22.85
CA GLN A 196 -19.98 15.02 22.35
C GLN A 196 -20.98 14.75 23.49
N ASP A 197 -22.25 15.08 23.29
CA ASP A 197 -23.33 14.70 24.21
C ASP A 197 -23.44 13.17 24.31
N ILE A 198 -23.06 12.61 25.46
CA ILE A 198 -23.08 11.16 25.69
C ILE A 198 -24.52 10.75 25.97
N VAL A 199 -25.25 10.40 24.91
CA VAL A 199 -26.58 9.79 25.02
C VAL A 199 -26.42 8.40 25.64
N PRO A 200 -27.00 8.14 26.84
CA PRO A 200 -26.94 6.82 27.43
C PRO A 200 -27.67 5.84 26.52
N PRO A 201 -27.06 4.69 26.17
CA PRO A 201 -27.73 3.71 25.32
C PRO A 201 -28.97 3.16 26.03
N ASP A 202 -30.06 3.02 25.28
CA ASP A 202 -31.26 2.40 25.78
C ASP A 202 -30.96 0.94 26.18
N VAL A 203 -31.41 0.55 27.37
CA VAL A 203 -31.15 -0.79 27.93
C VAL A 203 -31.72 -1.93 27.07
N GLU A 204 -32.66 -1.63 26.18
CA GLU A 204 -33.23 -2.59 25.21
C GLU A 204 -32.31 -2.87 24.01
N ASP A 205 -31.41 -1.95 23.63
CA ASP A 205 -30.49 -2.14 22.51
C ASP A 205 -29.31 -3.06 22.85
N LEU A 206 -28.97 -3.17 24.13
CA LEU A 206 -27.88 -4.02 24.62
C LEU A 206 -28.20 -5.53 24.48
N THR A 207 -29.45 -5.92 24.27
CA THR A 207 -29.82 -7.34 24.13
C THR A 207 -29.31 -7.97 22.83
N ASN A 208 -28.97 -7.16 21.83
CA ASN A 208 -28.52 -7.65 20.52
C ASN A 208 -26.99 -7.73 20.37
N VAL A 209 -26.24 -7.11 21.28
CA VAL A 209 -24.79 -6.92 21.13
C VAL A 209 -23.98 -8.15 21.58
N ILE A 210 -24.46 -8.90 22.58
CA ILE A 210 -23.78 -10.12 23.06
C ILE A 210 -24.76 -11.30 23.04
N ARG A 211 -24.72 -12.09 21.97
CA ARG A 211 -25.43 -13.38 21.89
C ARG A 211 -24.60 -14.47 22.57
N VAL A 212 -24.93 -14.81 23.81
CA VAL A 212 -24.34 -15.97 24.49
C VAL A 212 -25.02 -17.24 23.97
N ASP A 213 -24.27 -18.09 23.28
CA ASP A 213 -24.74 -19.40 22.85
C ASP A 213 -24.83 -20.35 24.06
N GLN A 214 -26.04 -20.49 24.60
CA GLN A 214 -26.31 -21.30 25.80
C GLN A 214 -25.96 -22.78 25.61
N SER A 215 -25.79 -23.26 24.37
CA SER A 215 -25.41 -24.65 24.08
C SER A 215 -23.94 -24.97 24.44
N ARG A 216 -23.09 -23.95 24.61
CA ARG A 216 -21.67 -24.09 24.98
C ARG A 216 -21.39 -23.85 26.47
N ILE A 217 -22.38 -23.46 27.25
CA ILE A 217 -22.21 -23.26 28.70
C ILE A 217 -22.39 -24.61 29.40
N HIS A 218 -21.30 -25.36 29.55
CA HIS A 218 -21.29 -26.49 30.48
C HIS A 218 -21.28 -25.93 31.91
N TYR A 219 -22.45 -25.93 32.56
CA TYR A 219 -22.54 -25.73 34.01
C TYR A 219 -21.76 -26.87 34.69
N SER A 220 -20.53 -26.59 35.11
CA SER A 220 -19.79 -27.52 35.96
C SER A 220 -20.47 -27.53 37.34
N THR A 221 -20.92 -28.71 37.71
CA THR A 221 -21.53 -29.07 38.99
C THR A 221 -20.51 -28.93 40.12
N PHE A 222 -20.32 -27.72 40.63
CA PHE A 222 -19.61 -27.48 41.90
C PHE A 222 -20.46 -26.59 42.80
N TYR A 223 -21.54 -27.16 43.33
CA TYR A 223 -22.03 -26.97 44.70
C TYR A 223 -23.29 -27.85 44.86
N GLU A 224 -23.14 -28.99 45.53
CA GLU A 224 -24.25 -29.64 46.24
C GLU A 224 -24.26 -29.11 47.70
N PRO A 225 -25.44 -29.06 48.35
CA PRO A 225 -25.69 -28.30 49.58
C PRO A 225 -25.04 -28.87 50.85
#